data_AF-A0A934SDG2-F1
#
_entry.id   AF-A0A934SDG2-F1
#
_cell.length_a   1.000
_cell.length_b   1.000
_cell.length_c   1.000
_cell.angle_alpha   90.00
_cell.angle_beta   90.00
_cell.angle_gamma   90.00
#
_symmetry.space_group_name_H-M   'P 1'
#
loop_
_entity.id
_entity.type
_entity.pdbx_description
1 polymer ?
#
loop_
_entity_poly.entity_id
_entity_poly.type
_entity_poly.pdbx_seq_one_letter_code
_entity_poly.pdbx_strand_id
1 'polypeptide(L)'
;MMIRSLPALALSAMLAFPAMAQQTLPSLGEPETTTQQEPVRQPPQQVAQAGGAFLRGLDKLSGRTTDFHLTVGDAADYGRLQIRLGQCRYPAGDPSSDAFAQLTIADTSQNVTLFSGWMVASSPALSALDDARYDVWVISCES
;
A
#
# COMPACT_ATOMS: atom_id res chain seq x y z
N MET A 1 22.70 13.23 -82.13
CA MET A 1 22.74 12.53 -83.43
C MET A 1 23.45 11.20 -83.21
N MET A 2 22.71 10.09 -83.41
CA MET A 2 23.14 8.71 -83.70
C MET A 2 24.26 8.03 -82.87
N ILE A 3 23.93 6.87 -82.28
CA ILE A 3 24.57 5.54 -82.45
C ILE A 3 24.09 4.68 -81.27
N ARG A 4 23.09 3.79 -81.45
CA ARG A 4 23.12 2.42 -82.01
C ARG A 4 24.01 1.46 -81.20
N SER A 5 23.42 0.29 -80.93
CA SER A 5 24.04 -1.06 -80.92
C SER A 5 24.06 -1.80 -79.57
N LEU A 6 22.98 -2.57 -79.35
CA LEU A 6 22.89 -4.05 -79.33
C LEU A 6 23.98 -4.92 -78.64
N PRO A 7 23.60 -6.15 -78.23
CA PRO A 7 23.83 -6.72 -76.90
C PRO A 7 24.90 -7.83 -76.90
N ALA A 8 25.25 -8.35 -75.72
CA ALA A 8 25.93 -9.63 -75.60
C ALA A 8 25.49 -10.37 -74.34
N LEU A 9 24.98 -11.59 -74.57
CA LEU A 9 24.69 -12.58 -73.55
C LEU A 9 25.97 -12.93 -72.76
N ALA A 10 25.85 -13.03 -71.45
CA ALA A 10 26.72 -13.86 -70.65
C ALA A 10 25.83 -14.82 -69.84
N LEU A 11 25.76 -16.05 -70.34
CA LEU A 11 25.20 -17.21 -69.66
C LEU A 11 26.09 -17.51 -68.45
N SER A 12 25.58 -17.38 -67.23
CA SER A 12 26.25 -17.89 -66.03
C SER A 12 25.27 -18.76 -65.27
N ALA A 13 25.44 -20.07 -65.44
CA ALA A 13 24.82 -21.08 -64.61
C ALA A 13 25.43 -20.99 -63.20
N MET A 14 24.68 -20.43 -62.25
CA MET A 14 24.99 -20.59 -60.83
C MET A 14 24.18 -21.77 -60.28
N LEU A 15 24.88 -22.88 -60.11
CA LEU A 15 24.45 -23.96 -59.24
C LEU A 15 24.58 -23.52 -57.77
N ALA A 16 23.68 -24.07 -56.96
CA ALA A 16 23.63 -24.05 -55.50
C ALA A 16 23.11 -22.75 -54.86
N PHE A 17 22.02 -22.84 -54.09
CA PHE A 17 22.11 -22.71 -52.64
C PHE A 17 21.00 -23.57 -51.98
N PRO A 18 21.35 -24.40 -50.98
CA PRO A 18 20.39 -25.25 -50.27
C PRO A 18 19.59 -24.46 -49.24
N ALA A 19 18.42 -25.03 -48.92
CA ALA A 19 17.73 -24.99 -47.62
C ALA A 19 17.62 -23.61 -46.92
N MET A 20 16.40 -23.07 -47.04
CA MET A 20 15.83 -22.00 -46.21
C MET A 20 16.07 -22.25 -44.71
N ALA A 21 17.09 -21.60 -44.14
CA ALA A 21 17.11 -21.33 -42.71
C ALA A 21 16.15 -20.16 -42.45
N GLN A 22 14.86 -20.45 -42.26
CA GLN A 22 13.93 -19.47 -41.66
C GLN A 22 14.27 -19.36 -40.18
N GLN A 23 15.14 -18.40 -39.86
CA GLN A 23 15.23 -17.88 -38.50
C GLN A 23 13.94 -17.12 -38.22
N THR A 24 12.99 -17.77 -37.56
CA THR A 24 11.87 -17.10 -36.91
C THR A 24 12.47 -16.08 -35.95
N LEU A 25 12.44 -14.79 -36.34
CA LEU A 25 12.69 -13.73 -35.37
C LEU A 25 11.62 -13.87 -34.27
N PRO A 26 11.99 -13.87 -32.98
CA PRO A 26 11.01 -13.64 -31.95
C PRO A 26 10.38 -12.27 -32.22
N SER A 27 9.07 -12.26 -32.41
CA SER A 27 8.28 -11.03 -32.53
C SER A 27 8.67 -10.11 -31.38
N LEU A 28 9.00 -8.86 -31.70
CA LEU A 28 9.02 -7.78 -30.73
C LEU A 28 7.74 -7.89 -29.89
N GLY A 29 7.92 -7.87 -28.56
CA GLY A 29 6.84 -8.05 -27.60
C GLY A 29 5.61 -7.26 -28.00
N GLU A 30 4.47 -7.94 -27.95
CA GLU A 30 3.16 -7.30 -27.96
C GLU A 30 3.19 -6.12 -26.98
N PRO A 31 2.57 -4.96 -27.31
CA PRO A 31 2.41 -3.92 -26.31
C PRO A 31 1.69 -4.58 -25.13
N GLU A 32 2.29 -4.51 -23.94
CA GLU A 32 1.63 -4.93 -22.72
C GLU A 32 0.25 -4.32 -22.76
N THR A 33 -0.76 -5.19 -22.94
CA THR A 33 -2.15 -4.80 -22.82
C THR A 33 -2.23 -4.25 -21.42
N THR A 34 -2.24 -2.91 -21.33
CA THR A 34 -2.52 -2.19 -20.11
C THR A 34 -3.88 -2.71 -19.70
N THR A 35 -3.89 -3.69 -18.80
CA THR A 35 -5.09 -4.14 -18.15
C THR A 35 -5.48 -2.94 -17.33
N GLN A 36 -6.34 -2.09 -17.91
CA GLN A 36 -7.02 -1.05 -17.19
C GLN A 36 -7.85 -1.79 -16.14
N GLN A 37 -7.26 -1.94 -14.96
CA GLN A 37 -7.97 -2.40 -13.77
C GLN A 37 -9.05 -1.36 -13.52
N GLU A 38 -10.25 -1.69 -13.99
CA GLU A 38 -11.45 -0.96 -13.61
C GLU A 38 -11.47 -0.93 -12.08
N PRO A 39 -11.50 0.26 -11.44
CA PRO A 39 -11.41 0.34 -10.00
C PRO A 39 -12.58 -0.43 -9.40
N VAL A 40 -12.29 -1.56 -8.76
CA VAL A 40 -13.27 -2.40 -8.08
C VAL A 40 -13.91 -1.54 -6.99
N ARG A 41 -15.07 -0.95 -7.28
CA ARG A 41 -15.87 -0.24 -6.29
C ARG A 41 -16.47 -1.29 -5.37
N GLN A 42 -15.81 -1.55 -4.24
CA GLN A 42 -16.40 -2.31 -3.16
C GLN A 42 -17.66 -1.57 -2.67
N PRO A 43 -18.80 -2.26 -2.46
CA PRO A 43 -19.95 -1.64 -1.85
C PRO A 43 -19.55 -1.05 -0.49
N PRO A 44 -20.12 0.10 -0.08
CA PRO A 44 -19.77 0.73 1.18
C PRO A 44 -19.96 -0.26 2.33
N GLN A 45 -18.87 -0.62 2.99
CA GLN A 45 -18.92 -1.54 4.12
C GLN A 45 -19.61 -0.85 5.29
N GLN A 46 -20.60 -1.51 5.89
CA GLN A 46 -21.24 -1.03 7.11
C GLN A 46 -20.23 -1.10 8.26
N VAL A 47 -20.11 -0.04 9.04
CA VAL A 47 -19.24 0.02 10.23
C VAL A 47 -20.09 0.07 11.50
N ALA A 48 -19.70 -0.73 12.49
CA ALA A 48 -20.26 -0.73 13.84
C ALA A 48 -19.31 -0.04 14.83
N GLN A 49 -19.81 0.35 16.00
CA GLN A 49 -19.02 0.97 17.06
C GLN A 49 -18.73 -0.05 18.17
N ALA A 50 -17.58 0.10 18.84
CA ALA A 50 -17.20 -0.69 20.00
C ALA A 50 -17.01 0.19 21.25
N GLY A 51 -17.09 -0.44 22.43
CA GLY A 51 -16.92 0.22 23.72
C GLY A 51 -15.48 0.58 24.06
N GLY A 52 -14.50 0.02 23.36
CA GLY A 52 -13.08 0.22 23.63
C GLY A 52 -12.17 -0.15 22.45
N ALA A 53 -10.87 -0.05 22.68
CA ALA A 53 -9.82 -0.38 21.72
C ALA A 53 -8.61 -1.00 22.40
N PHE A 54 -8.01 -1.95 21.70
CA PHE A 54 -6.70 -2.49 21.98
C PHE A 54 -5.66 -1.73 21.16
N LEU A 55 -4.73 -1.08 21.84
CA LEU A 55 -3.63 -0.30 21.26
C LEU A 55 -2.28 -0.88 21.67
N ARG A 56 -1.26 -0.64 20.85
CA ARG A 56 0.13 -0.97 21.16
C ARG A 56 1.02 0.25 21.00
N GLY A 57 1.84 0.51 22.01
CA GLY A 57 2.94 1.45 21.97
C GLY A 57 4.27 0.77 21.73
N LEU A 58 5.19 1.46 21.06
CA LEU A 58 6.59 1.06 20.87
C LEU A 58 7.50 2.18 21.35
N ASP A 59 8.46 1.84 22.20
CA ASP A 59 9.61 2.69 22.47
C ASP A 59 10.68 2.37 21.42
N LYS A 60 10.84 3.25 20.42
CA LYS A 60 11.75 3.10 19.27
C LYS A 60 13.22 3.01 19.68
N LEU A 61 13.59 3.51 20.87
CA LEU A 61 14.97 3.46 21.37
C LEU A 61 15.30 2.10 21.99
N SER A 62 14.34 1.52 22.72
CA SER A 62 14.54 0.23 23.41
C SER A 62 13.98 -0.98 22.65
N GLY A 63 13.13 -0.77 21.66
CA GLY A 63 12.38 -1.81 20.95
C GLY A 63 11.27 -2.46 21.77
N ARG A 64 10.98 -1.97 22.99
CA ARG A 64 9.97 -2.56 23.86
C ARG A 64 8.56 -2.11 23.46
N THR A 65 7.66 -3.07 23.34
CA THR A 65 6.23 -2.80 23.13
C THR A 65 5.47 -2.76 24.46
N THR A 66 4.38 -2.02 24.50
CA THR A 66 3.46 -1.96 25.65
C THR A 66 2.04 -1.92 25.12
N ASP A 67 1.18 -2.69 25.76
CA ASP A 67 -0.18 -2.94 25.31
C ASP A 67 -1.16 -2.16 26.19
N PHE A 68 -2.17 -1.55 25.57
CA PHE A 68 -3.17 -0.71 26.24
C PHE A 68 -4.58 -1.15 25.84
N HIS A 69 -5.42 -1.37 26.85
CA HIS A 69 -6.85 -1.57 26.68
C HIS A 69 -7.54 -0.31 27.19
N LEU A 70 -8.23 0.40 26.30
CA LEU A 70 -8.92 1.66 26.62
C LEU A 70 -10.41 1.54 26.35
N THR A 71 -11.23 2.01 27.28
CA THR A 71 -12.65 2.28 27.03
C THR A 71 -12.77 3.60 26.27
N VAL A 72 -13.82 3.75 25.47
CA VAL A 72 -14.16 5.01 24.81
C VAL A 72 -14.35 6.11 25.87
N GLY A 73 -13.59 7.21 25.72
CA GLY A 73 -13.54 8.32 26.66
C GLY A 73 -12.37 8.27 27.65
N ASP A 74 -11.72 7.11 27.80
CA ASP A 74 -10.59 6.93 28.71
C ASP A 74 -9.26 7.41 28.11
N ALA A 75 -8.27 7.53 28.99
CA ALA A 75 -6.90 7.84 28.63
C ALA A 75 -5.92 6.88 29.34
N ALA A 76 -4.79 6.58 28.68
CA ALA A 76 -3.63 5.97 29.31
C ALA A 76 -2.40 6.85 29.15
N ASP A 77 -1.51 6.80 30.15
CA ASP A 77 -0.22 7.46 30.08
C ASP A 77 0.86 6.46 29.63
N TYR A 78 1.71 6.90 28.70
CA TYR A 78 2.84 6.14 28.17
C TYR A 78 4.09 7.01 28.08
N GLY A 79 4.96 6.91 29.08
CA GLY A 79 6.12 7.79 29.18
C GLY A 79 5.70 9.24 29.33
N ARG A 80 5.97 10.07 28.32
CA ARG A 80 5.52 11.48 28.27
C ARG A 80 4.20 11.67 27.53
N LEU A 81 3.69 10.62 26.89
CA LEU A 81 2.47 10.69 26.09
C LEU A 81 1.24 10.41 26.94
N GLN A 82 0.18 11.15 26.69
CA GLN A 82 -1.17 10.80 27.12
C GLN A 82 -1.99 10.41 25.89
N ILE A 83 -2.49 9.18 25.87
CA ILE A 83 -3.23 8.56 24.76
C ILE A 83 -4.71 8.52 25.15
N ARG A 84 -5.56 9.26 24.44
CA ARG A 84 -7.02 9.26 24.63
C ARG A 84 -7.73 8.52 23.51
N LEU A 85 -8.69 7.67 23.88
CA LEU A 85 -9.59 7.01 22.94
C LEU A 85 -10.90 7.81 22.82
N GLY A 86 -11.19 8.30 21.61
CA GLY A 86 -12.43 9.00 21.31
C GLY A 86 -13.54 8.05 20.86
N GLN A 87 -13.26 7.18 19.88
CA GLN A 87 -14.20 6.22 19.32
C GLN A 87 -13.43 5.02 18.76
N CYS A 88 -14.05 3.84 18.74
CA CYS A 88 -13.56 2.70 17.98
C CYS A 88 -14.67 2.13 17.09
N ARG A 89 -14.36 1.87 15.83
CA ARG A 89 -15.28 1.30 14.83
C ARG A 89 -14.65 0.11 14.14
N TYR A 90 -15.47 -0.83 13.69
CA TYR A 90 -15.04 -2.03 12.98
C TYR A 90 -16.03 -2.39 11.85
N PRO A 91 -15.61 -3.15 10.83
CA PRO A 91 -16.52 -3.63 9.78
C PRO A 91 -17.60 -4.55 10.37
N ALA A 92 -18.87 -4.19 10.22
CA ALA A 92 -19.99 -4.91 10.83
C ALA A 92 -20.13 -6.36 10.31
N GLY A 93 -19.72 -6.60 9.05
CA GLY A 93 -19.72 -7.93 8.43
C GLY A 93 -18.56 -8.82 8.87
N ASP A 94 -17.45 -8.23 9.34
CA ASP A 94 -16.29 -8.94 9.86
C ASP A 94 -15.55 -8.06 10.89
N PRO A 95 -15.91 -8.16 12.18
CA PRO A 95 -15.31 -7.35 13.24
C PRO A 95 -13.81 -7.55 13.44
N SER A 96 -13.25 -8.65 12.92
CA SER A 96 -11.82 -8.98 13.05
C SER A 96 -10.97 -8.49 11.89
N SER A 97 -11.60 -8.08 10.78
CA SER A 97 -10.90 -7.71 9.55
C SER A 97 -10.14 -6.38 9.66
N ASP A 98 -10.67 -5.41 10.40
CA ASP A 98 -10.02 -4.12 10.61
C ASP A 98 -10.59 -3.39 11.83
N ALA A 99 -9.88 -2.37 12.28
CA ALA A 99 -10.32 -1.46 13.32
C ALA A 99 -9.95 -0.01 12.97
N PHE A 100 -10.88 0.88 13.24
CA PHE A 100 -10.74 2.32 13.03
C PHE A 100 -10.88 2.99 14.40
N ALA A 101 -9.79 3.52 14.95
CA ALA A 101 -9.80 4.20 16.23
C ALA A 101 -9.58 5.70 16.05
N GLN A 102 -10.46 6.51 16.62
CA GLN A 102 -10.21 7.93 16.79
C GLN A 102 -9.36 8.13 18.05
N LEU A 103 -8.15 8.63 17.87
CA LEU A 103 -7.20 8.86 18.97
C LEU A 103 -6.81 10.34 19.04
N THR A 104 -6.53 10.78 20.27
CA THR A 104 -5.83 12.03 20.53
C THR A 104 -4.63 11.72 21.42
N ILE A 105 -3.43 12.04 20.95
CA ILE A 105 -2.18 11.77 21.66
C ILE A 105 -1.47 13.09 21.88
N ALA A 106 -1.18 13.39 23.15
CA ALA A 106 -0.50 14.63 23.55
C ALA A 106 0.80 14.33 24.29
N ASP A 107 1.81 15.16 24.08
CA ASP A 107 3.00 15.20 24.92
C ASP A 107 2.70 16.07 26.14
N THR A 108 2.59 15.43 27.31
CA THR A 108 2.28 16.08 28.59
C THR A 108 3.42 16.96 29.09
N SER A 109 4.66 16.72 28.65
CA SER A 109 5.82 17.52 29.06
C SER A 109 5.92 18.85 28.31
N GLN A 110 5.48 18.86 27.06
CA GLN A 110 5.49 20.04 26.18
C GLN A 110 4.11 20.69 26.06
N ASN A 111 3.06 20.04 26.56
CA ASN A 111 1.66 20.44 26.45
C ASN A 111 1.23 20.67 24.99
N VAL A 112 1.66 19.79 24.08
CA VAL A 112 1.32 19.82 22.65
C VAL A 112 0.60 18.55 22.22
N THR A 113 -0.33 18.65 21.28
CA THR A 113 -0.96 17.48 20.66
C THR A 113 -0.10 17.01 19.50
N LEU A 114 0.37 15.76 19.55
CA LEU A 114 1.21 15.15 18.51
C LEU A 114 0.37 14.45 17.43
N PHE A 115 -0.77 13.88 17.82
CA PHE A 115 -1.69 13.22 16.91
C PHE A 115 -3.14 13.48 17.32
N SER A 116 -4.00 13.74 16.34
CA SER A 116 -5.45 13.79 16.55
C SER A 116 -6.15 13.40 15.25
N GLY A 117 -6.77 12.22 15.23
CA GLY A 117 -7.39 11.72 14.01
C GLY A 117 -7.86 10.28 14.12
N TRP A 118 -8.27 9.74 12.98
CA TRP A 118 -8.58 8.32 12.83
C TRP A 118 -7.32 7.56 12.45
N MET A 119 -7.14 6.39 13.03
CA MET A 119 -6.10 5.44 12.68
C MET A 119 -6.73 4.11 12.29
N VAL A 120 -6.14 3.46 11.29
CA VAL A 120 -6.61 2.18 10.73
C VAL A 120 -5.64 1.08 11.14
N ALA A 121 -6.12 0.01 11.76
CA ALA A 121 -5.27 -1.08 12.25
C ALA A 121 -4.54 -1.80 11.11
N SER A 122 -5.21 -1.98 9.96
CA SER A 122 -4.61 -2.58 8.77
C SER A 122 -3.55 -1.71 8.09
N SER A 123 -3.55 -0.39 8.34
CA SER A 123 -2.62 0.56 7.71
C SER A 123 -2.28 1.75 8.62
N PRO A 124 -1.61 1.55 9.79
CA PRO A 124 -1.36 2.62 10.73
C PRO A 124 -0.46 3.72 10.16
N ALA A 125 0.43 3.36 9.23
CA ALA A 125 1.35 4.28 8.57
C ALA A 125 0.65 5.42 7.79
N LEU A 126 -0.62 5.26 7.40
CA LEU A 126 -1.40 6.31 6.73
C LEU A 126 -1.79 7.44 7.68
N SER A 127 -1.72 7.21 8.99
CA SER A 127 -2.09 8.17 10.03
C SER A 127 -1.20 7.93 11.25
N ALA A 128 0.11 7.98 11.03
CA ALA A 128 1.12 7.65 12.03
C ALA A 128 1.25 8.77 13.09
N LEU A 129 1.66 8.36 14.29
CA LEU A 129 2.09 9.28 15.34
C LEU A 129 3.48 9.84 15.00
N ASP A 130 3.58 11.18 14.98
CA ASP A 130 4.86 11.86 14.78
C ASP A 130 5.54 12.14 16.13
N ASP A 131 6.33 11.17 16.60
CA ASP A 131 7.18 11.30 17.78
C ASP A 131 8.53 10.61 17.58
N ALA A 132 9.62 11.23 18.06
CA ALA A 132 10.97 10.72 17.87
C ALA A 132 11.27 9.43 18.66
N ARG A 133 10.62 9.21 19.80
CA ARG A 133 10.89 8.07 20.69
C ARG A 133 9.76 7.05 20.68
N TYR A 134 8.53 7.49 20.64
CA TYR A 134 7.37 6.62 20.79
C TYR A 134 6.65 6.45 19.46
N ASP A 135 6.02 5.29 19.30
CA ASP A 135 4.97 5.06 18.31
C ASP A 135 3.77 4.46 19.03
N VAL A 136 2.56 4.72 18.56
CA VAL A 136 1.33 4.16 19.12
C VAL A 136 0.40 3.85 17.97
N TRP A 137 -0.13 2.63 17.94
CA TRP A 137 -1.11 2.25 16.94
C TRP A 137 -2.24 1.39 17.47
N VAL A 138 -3.37 1.43 16.77
CA VAL A 138 -4.52 0.56 17.04
C VAL A 138 -4.27 -0.85 16.48
N ILE A 139 -4.67 -1.86 17.26
CA ILE A 139 -4.64 -3.27 16.86
C ILE A 139 -6.06 -3.76 16.54
N SER A 140 -7.02 -3.52 17.45
CA SER A 140 -8.41 -3.96 17.29
C SER A 140 -9.36 -3.11 18.14
N CYS A 141 -10.65 -3.16 17.81
CA CYS A 141 -11.68 -2.66 18.72
C CYS A 141 -12.10 -3.75 19.71
N GLU A 142 -12.48 -3.35 20.91
CA GLU A 142 -12.96 -4.23 21.97
C GLU A 142 -14.36 -3.78 22.41
N SER A 143 -15.26 -4.73 22.65
CA SER A 143 -16.67 -4.49 22.96
C SER A 143 -17.00 -4.76 24.42
#